data_AF-A0A8T3DRB8-F1
#
_entry.id   AF-A0A8T3DRB8-F1
#
_cell.length_a   1.000
_cell.length_b   1.000
_cell.length_c   1.000
_cell.angle_alpha   90.00
_cell.angle_beta   90.00
_cell.angle_gamma   90.00
#
_symmetry.space_group_name_H-M   'P 1'
#
loop_
_entity.id
_entity.type
_entity.pdbx_description
1 polymer ?
#
loop_
_entity_poly.entity_id
_entity_poly.type
_entity_poly.pdbx_seq_one_letter_code
_entity_poly.pdbx_strand_id
1 'polypeptide(L)'
;MTCIAWEGTNGEFKLVDPDEVARRWGERKSKPNMNYDKLSRALRYYYDKNIMTKVHGKRYAYKFDFHGLAQVLDHLGFHIGRVPHRHFITATTCNQQDRLVRCLHHISAV
;
A
#
# COMPACT_ATOMS: atom_id res chain seq x y z
N MET A 1 -16.84 6.09 5.16
CA MET A 1 -16.21 5.19 6.16
C MET A 1 -14.79 4.86 5.70
N THR A 2 -13.83 4.91 6.61
CA THR A 2 -12.40 4.67 6.37
C THR A 2 -12.09 3.17 6.38
N CYS A 3 -11.73 2.59 5.22
CA CYS A 3 -11.40 1.15 5.09
C CYS A 3 -9.90 0.86 5.28
N ILE A 4 -9.06 1.90 5.25
CA ILE A 4 -7.61 1.82 5.46
C ILE A 4 -7.15 3.11 6.14
N ALA A 5 -6.18 3.01 7.04
CA ALA A 5 -5.66 4.16 7.79
C ALA A 5 -4.18 3.98 8.17
N TRP A 6 -3.45 5.09 8.26
CA TRP A 6 -2.14 5.11 8.91
C TRP A 6 -2.30 4.83 10.42
N GLU A 7 -1.37 4.08 11.00
CA GLU A 7 -1.37 3.75 12.43
C GLU A 7 0.05 3.49 12.91
N GLY A 8 0.40 3.87 14.14
CA GLY A 8 1.71 3.53 14.71
C GLY A 8 2.84 4.39 14.18
N THR A 9 3.98 3.76 13.86
CA THR A 9 5.21 4.48 13.45
C THR A 9 5.20 4.83 11.95
N ASN A 10 6.18 5.64 11.51
CA ASN A 10 6.26 6.08 10.12
C ASN A 10 6.22 4.91 9.13
N GLY A 11 5.24 4.92 8.22
CA GLY A 11 5.02 3.90 7.21
C GLY A 11 4.14 2.71 7.63
N GLU A 12 3.72 2.61 8.90
CA GLU A 12 2.76 1.60 9.36
C GLU A 12 1.32 2.02 9.05
N PHE A 13 0.54 1.10 8.50
CA PHE A 13 -0.87 1.28 8.22
C PHE A 13 -1.65 0.01 8.54
N LYS A 14 -2.98 0.15 8.67
CA LYS A 14 -3.89 -0.98 8.89
C LYS A 14 -5.05 -0.95 7.91
N LEU A 15 -5.50 -2.14 7.51
CA LEU A 15 -6.79 -2.29 6.84
C LEU A 15 -7.87 -2.31 7.92
N VAL A 16 -8.63 -1.22 8.03
CA VAL A 16 -9.75 -1.09 8.98
C VAL A 16 -10.91 -1.98 8.53
N ASP A 17 -11.15 -2.01 7.22
CA ASP A 17 -12.11 -2.88 6.56
C ASP A 17 -11.38 -3.62 5.41
N PRO A 18 -10.81 -4.81 5.69
CA PRO A 18 -10.04 -5.56 4.71
C PRO A 18 -10.86 -5.98 3.48
N ASP A 19 -12.16 -6.22 3.65
CA ASP A 19 -13.05 -6.64 2.58
C ASP A 19 -13.36 -5.47 1.63
N GLU A 20 -13.62 -4.27 2.16
CA GLU A 20 -13.80 -3.07 1.34
C GLU A 20 -12.50 -2.68 0.62
N VAL A 21 -11.34 -2.86 1.25
CA VAL A 21 -10.04 -2.67 0.58
C VAL A 21 -9.89 -3.66 -0.57
N ALA A 22 -10.21 -4.94 -0.36
CA ALA A 22 -10.15 -5.96 -1.40
C ALA A 22 -11.17 -5.72 -2.53
N ARG A 23 -12.36 -5.22 -2.22
CA ARG A 23 -13.38 -4.86 -3.21
C ARG A 23 -12.87 -3.72 -4.11
N ARG A 24 -12.40 -2.62 -3.51
CA ARG A 24 -11.82 -1.48 -4.26
C ARG A 24 -10.58 -1.87 -5.06
N TRP A 25 -9.79 -2.79 -4.52
CA TRP A 25 -8.66 -3.38 -5.22
C TRP A 25 -9.09 -4.15 -6.48
N GLY A 26 -10.08 -5.04 -6.31
CA GLY A 26 -10.66 -5.83 -7.39
C GLY A 26 -11.28 -4.95 -8.48
N GLU A 27 -12.03 -3.94 -8.08
CA GLU A 27 -12.63 -2.95 -8.98
C GLU A 27 -11.56 -2.25 -9.85
N ARG A 28 -10.46 -1.79 -9.25
CA ARG A 28 -9.38 -1.11 -9.98
C ARG A 28 -8.58 -2.03 -10.91
N LYS A 29 -8.43 -3.31 -10.56
CA LYS A 29 -7.69 -4.32 -11.36
C LYS A 29 -8.61 -5.12 -12.29
N SER A 30 -9.89 -4.77 -12.39
CA SER A 30 -10.91 -5.54 -13.12
C SER A 30 -10.95 -7.03 -12.74
N LYS A 31 -10.84 -7.30 -11.43
CA LYS A 31 -10.93 -8.64 -10.81
C LYS A 31 -12.14 -8.68 -9.87
N PRO A 32 -13.36 -8.95 -10.35
CA PRO A 32 -14.60 -8.85 -9.55
C PRO A 32 -14.65 -9.86 -8.39
N ASN A 33 -13.97 -11.00 -8.52
CA ASN A 33 -13.89 -12.04 -7.49
C ASN A 33 -12.70 -11.85 -6.52
N MET A 34 -12.23 -10.61 -6.36
CA MET A 34 -11.19 -10.26 -5.39
C MET A 34 -11.74 -10.30 -3.97
N ASN A 35 -10.95 -10.81 -3.03
CA ASN A 35 -11.25 -10.83 -1.60
C ASN A 35 -9.96 -10.63 -0.80
N TYR A 36 -10.08 -10.51 0.53
CA TYR A 36 -8.92 -10.27 1.38
C TYR A 36 -7.89 -11.42 1.33
N ASP A 37 -8.31 -12.68 1.22
CA ASP A 37 -7.36 -13.80 1.14
C ASP A 37 -6.43 -13.70 -0.09
N LYS A 38 -6.99 -13.36 -1.25
CA LYS A 38 -6.24 -13.14 -2.48
C LYS A 38 -5.37 -11.88 -2.40
N LEU A 39 -5.91 -10.79 -1.87
CA LEU A 39 -5.17 -9.54 -1.66
C LEU A 39 -3.98 -9.76 -0.70
N SER A 40 -4.21 -10.42 0.43
CA SER A 40 -3.17 -10.70 1.42
C SER A 40 -2.07 -11.63 0.87
N ARG A 41 -2.39 -12.51 -0.09
CA ARG A 41 -1.39 -13.28 -0.83
C ARG A 41 -0.49 -12.39 -1.68
N ALA A 42 -1.05 -11.36 -2.32
CA ALA A 42 -0.29 -10.34 -3.06
C ALA A 42 0.61 -9.52 -2.13
N LEU A 43 0.07 -9.05 -0.99
CA LEU A 43 0.86 -8.29 0.00
C LEU A 43 2.06 -9.08 0.51
N ARG A 44 1.95 -10.41 0.69
CA ARG A 44 3.07 -11.26 1.09
C ARG A 44 4.19 -11.33 0.04
N TYR A 45 3.88 -11.23 -1.25
CA TYR A 45 4.92 -11.19 -2.29
C TYR A 45 5.79 -9.92 -2.21
N TYR A 46 5.34 -8.89 -1.49
CA TYR A 46 6.10 -7.65 -1.31
C TYR A 46 7.13 -7.72 -0.18
N TYR A 47 7.11 -8.77 0.63
CA TYR A 47 8.05 -8.93 1.74
C TYR A 47 9.45 -9.18 1.21
N ASP A 48 9.60 -10.18 0.34
CA ASP A 48 10.90 -10.54 -0.26
C ASP A 48 11.42 -9.47 -1.24
N LYS A 49 10.53 -8.58 -1.72
CA LYS A 49 10.88 -7.45 -2.58
C LYS A 49 11.29 -6.19 -1.80
N ASN A 50 11.34 -6.24 -0.47
CA ASN A 50 11.63 -5.09 0.40
C ASN A 50 10.71 -3.89 0.13
N ILE A 51 9.44 -4.13 -0.21
CA ILE A 51 8.48 -3.05 -0.48
C ILE A 51 7.62 -2.78 0.76
N MET A 52 7.24 -3.83 1.48
CA MET A 52 6.53 -3.73 2.76
C MET A 52 6.71 -5.00 3.57
N THR A 53 6.34 -4.96 4.85
CA THR A 53 6.37 -6.12 5.75
C THR A 53 5.09 -6.21 6.58
N LYS A 54 4.84 -7.38 7.17
CA LYS A 54 3.77 -7.56 8.16
C LYS A 54 4.20 -6.97 9.50
N VAL A 55 3.32 -6.17 10.12
CA VAL A 55 3.49 -5.84 11.54
C VAL A 55 3.00 -7.03 12.37
N HIS A 56 3.92 -7.75 13.02
CA HIS A 56 3.58 -8.88 13.89
C HIS A 56 2.83 -8.40 15.15
N GLY A 57 1.95 -9.25 15.68
CA GLY A 57 1.12 -8.91 16.86
C GLY A 57 -0.08 -7.99 16.58
N LYS A 58 -0.17 -7.37 15.40
CA LYS A 58 -1.32 -6.52 15.00
C LYS A 58 -2.11 -7.13 13.84
N ARG A 59 -3.43 -7.22 13.96
CA ARG A 59 -4.29 -7.72 12.86
C ARG A 59 -4.34 -6.72 11.71
N TYR A 60 -4.23 -7.20 10.47
CA TYR A 60 -4.34 -6.41 9.23
C TYR A 60 -3.39 -5.21 9.10
N ALA A 61 -2.32 -5.18 9.89
CA ALA A 61 -1.34 -4.10 9.89
C ALA A 61 -0.08 -4.46 9.09
N TYR A 62 0.41 -3.50 8.32
CA TYR A 62 1.56 -3.63 7.43
C TYR A 62 2.41 -2.37 7.52
N LYS A 63 3.67 -2.46 7.11
CA LYS A 63 4.60 -1.33 7.11
C LYS A 63 5.31 -1.23 5.78
N PHE A 64 5.26 -0.07 5.12
CA PHE A 64 6.07 0.16 3.93
C PHE A 64 7.55 0.23 4.30
N ASP A 65 8.39 -0.37 3.46
CA ASP A 65 9.82 -0.11 3.43
C ASP A 65 10.07 0.96 2.37
N PHE A 66 10.30 2.20 2.83
CA PHE A 66 10.49 3.33 1.93
C PHE A 66 11.76 3.24 1.10
N HIS A 67 12.77 2.51 1.57
CA HIS A 67 14.02 2.37 0.84
C HIS A 67 13.82 1.44 -0.36
N GLY A 68 13.30 0.23 -0.15
CA GLY A 68 13.03 -0.68 -1.26
C GLY A 68 11.89 -0.21 -2.16
N LEU A 69 10.87 0.48 -1.62
CA LEU A 69 9.87 1.14 -2.45
C LEU A 69 10.47 2.21 -3.38
N ALA A 70 11.42 3.02 -2.90
CA ALA A 70 12.10 4.00 -3.74
C ALA A 70 12.90 3.31 -4.87
N GLN A 71 13.66 2.27 -4.55
CA GLN A 71 14.42 1.50 -5.56
C GLN A 71 13.51 0.91 -6.65
N VAL A 72 12.38 0.33 -6.27
CA VAL A 72 11.42 -0.25 -7.22
C VAL A 72 10.82 0.82 -8.14
N LEU A 73 10.50 2.00 -7.61
CA LEU A 73 9.97 3.10 -8.41
C LEU A 73 11.01 3.65 -9.39
N ASP A 74 12.27 3.78 -8.97
CA ASP A 74 13.37 4.23 -9.82
C ASP A 74 13.62 3.25 -10.98
N HIS A 75 13.63 1.94 -10.69
CA HIS A 75 13.80 0.90 -11.71
C HIS A 75 12.69 0.86 -12.76
N LEU A 76 11.48 1.30 -12.43
CA LEU A 76 10.34 1.35 -13.35
C LEU A 76 10.33 2.59 -14.25
N GLY A 77 11.38 3.42 -14.23
CA GLY A 77 11.45 4.60 -15.07
C GLY A 77 10.49 5.71 -14.63
N PHE A 78 9.84 5.58 -13.47
CA PHE A 78 9.20 6.70 -12.80
C PHE A 78 10.30 7.61 -12.25
N HIS A 79 10.89 8.44 -13.11
CA HIS A 79 11.77 9.52 -12.66
C HIS A 79 10.93 10.46 -11.81
N ILE A 80 11.22 10.51 -10.52
CA ILE A 80 10.55 11.38 -9.56
C ILE A 80 11.13 12.79 -9.72
N GLY A 81 11.00 13.34 -10.93
CA GLY A 81 11.22 14.74 -11.21
C GLY A 81 10.11 15.55 -10.55
N ARG A 82 10.43 16.18 -9.41
CA ARG A 82 9.64 17.18 -8.68
C ARG A 82 8.52 16.71 -7.74
N VAL A 83 8.62 15.55 -7.10
CA VAL A 83 7.79 15.30 -5.90
C VAL A 83 8.65 14.69 -4.80
N PRO A 84 8.97 15.41 -3.70
CA PRO A 84 9.83 14.87 -2.67
C PRO A 84 9.20 13.57 -2.12
N HIS A 85 9.96 12.48 -2.10
CA HIS A 85 9.52 11.12 -1.71
C HIS A 85 8.77 11.07 -0.37
N ARG A 86 9.03 12.03 0.51
CA ARG A 86 8.26 12.22 1.75
C ARG A 86 6.79 12.62 1.51
N HIS A 87 6.44 13.38 0.47
CA HIS A 87 5.07 13.88 0.27
C HIS A 87 4.06 12.86 -0.27
N PHE A 88 4.50 11.76 -0.88
CA PHE A 88 3.56 10.72 -1.34
C PHE A 88 3.08 9.83 -0.21
N ILE A 89 3.91 9.63 0.82
CA ILE A 89 3.63 8.63 1.87
C ILE A 89 3.63 9.21 3.29
N THR A 90 4.18 10.41 3.52
CA THR A 90 4.21 11.08 4.83
C THR A 90 3.39 12.39 4.91
N ALA A 91 2.72 12.82 3.83
CA ALA A 91 1.87 14.02 3.90
C ALA A 91 0.52 13.69 4.58
N THR A 92 0.41 14.07 5.84
CA THR A 92 -0.73 13.91 6.75
C THR A 92 -1.96 14.75 6.38
N THR A 93 -2.06 15.32 5.17
CA THR A 93 -3.10 16.29 4.83
C THR A 93 -3.72 16.01 3.45
N CYS A 94 -5.05 15.85 3.45
CA CYS A 94 -5.98 15.65 2.32
C CYS A 94 -6.23 14.19 1.84
N ASN A 95 -7.32 13.61 2.36
CA ASN A 95 -7.95 12.29 2.06
C ASN A 95 -7.01 11.06 2.06
N GLN A 96 -6.62 10.63 3.27
CA GLN A 96 -5.72 9.50 3.57
C GLN A 96 -6.11 8.16 2.91
N GLN A 97 -7.41 7.94 2.65
CA GLN A 97 -7.92 6.68 2.13
C GLN A 97 -7.63 6.48 0.63
N ASP A 98 -7.68 7.54 -0.17
CA ASP A 98 -7.49 7.43 -1.62
C ASP A 98 -6.03 7.21 -2.02
N ARG A 99 -5.09 7.84 -1.29
CA ARG A 99 -3.67 7.74 -1.59
C ARG A 99 -3.08 6.38 -1.21
N LEU A 100 -3.46 5.80 -0.07
CA LEU A 100 -3.01 4.45 0.32
C LEU A 100 -3.47 3.37 -0.68
N VAL A 101 -4.73 3.43 -1.12
CA VAL A 101 -5.24 2.50 -2.14
C VAL A 101 -4.58 2.76 -3.50
N ARG A 102 -4.23 4.01 -3.84
CA ARG A 102 -3.44 4.34 -5.05
C ARG A 102 -1.99 3.83 -4.96
N CYS A 103 -1.33 3.96 -3.81
CA CYS A 103 0.02 3.47 -3.59
C CYS A 103 0.08 1.95 -3.70
N LEU A 104 -0.81 1.23 -3.01
CA LEU A 104 -0.92 -0.22 -3.17
C LEU A 104 -1.13 -0.58 -4.65
N HIS A 105 -2.00 0.15 -5.36
CA HIS A 105 -2.27 -0.11 -6.78
C HIS A 105 -1.02 0.05 -7.66
N HIS A 106 -0.25 1.14 -7.47
CA HIS A 106 1.00 1.38 -8.19
C HIS A 106 2.01 0.26 -7.95
N ILE A 107 2.07 -0.24 -6.71
CA ILE A 107 2.96 -1.33 -6.32
C ILE A 107 2.55 -2.66 -6.99
N SER A 108 1.29 -2.86 -7.38
CA SER A 108 0.84 -4.04 -8.16
C SER A 108 0.87 -3.86 -9.68
N ALA A 109 1.55 -2.82 -10.16
CA ALA A 109 2.11 -2.82 -11.51
C ALA A 109 3.56 -3.37 -11.54
N VAL A 110 4.16 -3.62 -10.36
CA VAL A 110 5.44 -4.35 -10.12
C VAL A 110 5.17 -5.84 -9.91
#